data_AF-A0A6P0MDM2-F1
#
_entry.id   AF-A0A6P0MDM2-F1
#
_cell.length_a   1.000
_cell.length_b   1.000
_cell.length_c   1.000
_cell.angle_alpha   90.00
_cell.angle_beta   90.00
_cell.angle_gamma   90.00
#
_symmetry.space_group_name_H-M   'P 1'
#
loop_
_entity.id
_entity.type
_entity.pdbx_description
1 polymer ?
#
loop_
_entity_poly.entity_id
_entity_poly.type
_entity_poly.pdbx_seq_one_letter_code
_entity_poly.pdbx_strand_id
1 'polypeptide(L)' 'MSQIHFYLDEDSVEKSLVAAFRNAGLDVVTVTEVNQLVFLSAYIERV' A
#
# COMPACT_ATOMS: atom_id res chain seq x y z
N MET A 1 3.61 7.90 19.82
CA MET A 1 4.10 8.62 18.63
C MET A 1 3.14 8.30 17.50
N SER A 2 2.60 9.30 16.80
CA SER A 2 1.66 9.06 15.70
C SER A 2 2.43 8.63 14.45
N GLN A 3 2.07 7.47 13.90
CA GLN A 3 2.60 6.98 12.63
C GLN A 3 1.75 7.58 11.50
N ILE A 4 2.40 8.25 10.54
CA ILE A 4 1.72 8.81 9.37
C ILE A 4 1.77 7.73 8.28
N HIS A 5 0.59 7.37 7.78
CA HIS A 5 0.44 6.41 6.68
C HIS A 5 0.04 7.15 5.42
N PHE A 6 0.80 6.97 4.34
CA PHE A 6 0.45 7.49 3.02
C PHE A 6 -0.30 6.43 2.23
N TYR A 7 -1.54 6.75 1.85
CA TYR A 7 -2.30 5.95 0.91
C TYR A 7 -2.14 6.54 -0.48
N LEU A 8 -1.49 5.79 -1.37
CA LEU A 8 -1.20 6.22 -2.73
C LEU A 8 -1.84 5.29 -3.75
N ASP A 9 -2.47 5.88 -4.75
CA ASP A 9 -2.86 5.15 -5.95
C ASP A 9 -1.62 4.99 -6.85
N GLU A 10 -1.18 3.76 -7.04
CA GLU A 10 0.01 3.40 -7.82
C GLU A 10 -0.09 3.89 -9.27
N ASP A 11 -1.29 3.98 -9.82
CA ASP A 11 -1.51 4.43 -11.20
C ASP A 11 -1.50 5.97 -11.31
N SER A 12 -1.69 6.67 -10.19
CA SER A 12 -1.71 8.13 -10.12
C SER A 12 -0.32 8.74 -9.85
N VAL A 13 0.67 7.92 -9.47
CA VAL A 13 2.03 8.39 -9.15
C VAL A 13 3.11 7.50 -9.75
N GLU A 14 4.28 8.07 -10.01
CA GLU A 14 5.45 7.30 -10.45
C GLU A 14 5.88 6.27 -9.38
N LYS A 15 6.17 5.03 -9.79
CA LYS A 15 6.66 3.97 -8.89
C LYS A 15 7.94 4.35 -8.16
N SER A 16 8.75 5.20 -8.78
CA SER A 16 9.97 5.76 -8.19
C SER A 16 9.69 6.63 -6.96
N LEU A 17 8.55 7.31 -6.91
CA LEU A 17 8.14 8.13 -5.75
C LEU A 17 7.79 7.25 -4.54
N VAL A 18 7.02 6.17 -4.77
CA VAL A 18 6.69 5.19 -3.73
C VAL A 18 7.98 4.59 -3.15
N ALA A 19 8.93 4.23 -4.02
CA ALA A 19 10.23 3.71 -3.59
C ALA A 19 11.03 4.75 -2.78
N ALA A 20 11.04 6.02 -3.20
CA ALA A 20 11.73 7.09 -2.49
C ALA A 20 11.16 7.30 -1.08
N PHE A 21 9.83 7.28 -0.91
CA PHE A 21 9.20 7.41 0.40
C PHE A 21 9.50 6.23 1.32
N ARG A 22 9.47 5.00 0.79
CA ARG A 22 9.85 3.81 1.55
C ARG A 22 11.32 3.87 1.98
N ASN A 23 12.21 4.30 1.10
CA ASN A 23 13.63 4.51 1.43
C ASN A 23 13.85 5.60 2.49
N ALA A 24 12.94 6.58 2.57
CA ALA A 24 12.93 7.59 3.62
C ALA A 24 12.35 7.10 4.96
N GLY A 25 11.95 5.82 5.06
CA GLY A 25 11.35 5.25 6.26
C GLY A 25 9.89 5.66 6.48
N LEU A 26 9.22 6.19 5.47
CA LEU A 26 7.81 6.53 5.53
C LEU A 26 6.97 5.27 5.29
N ASP A 27 5.86 5.19 6.02
CA ASP A 27 4.88 4.13 5.83
C ASP A 27 3.96 4.48 4.66
N VAL A 28 4.00 3.64 3.62
CA VAL A 28 3.29 3.86 2.36
C VAL A 28 2.56 2.60 1.95
N VAL A 29 1.25 2.71 1.84
CA VAL A 29 0.34 1.66 1.40
C VAL A 29 -0.21 2.05 0.03
N THR A 30 -0.07 1.16 -0.95
CA THR A 30 -0.65 1.39 -2.28
C THR A 30 -2.05 0.80 -2.40
N VAL A 31 -2.86 1.36 -3.32
CA VAL A 31 -4.18 0.79 -3.64
C VAL A 31 -4.06 -0.67 -4.09
N THR A 32 -3.03 -1.02 -4.86
CA THR A 32 -2.73 -2.40 -5.26
C THR A 32 -2.54 -3.32 -4.06
N GLU A 33 -1.77 -2.89 -3.06
CA GLU A 33 -1.51 -3.67 -1.84
C GLU A 33 -2.80 -3.87 -1.03
N VAL A 34 -3.64 -2.84 -0.91
CA VAL A 34 -4.96 -2.96 -0.27
C VAL A 34 -5.85 -3.95 -1.03
N ASN A 35 -5.87 -3.88 -2.36
CA ASN A 35 -6.70 -4.76 -3.17
C ASN A 35 -6.25 -6.23 -3.06
N GLN A 36 -4.95 -6.49 -3.00
CA GLN A 36 -4.40 -7.82 -2.76
C GLN A 36 -4.79 -8.36 -1.37
N LEU A 37 -4.75 -7.53 -0.33
CA LEU A 37 -5.17 -7.90 1.03
C LEU A 37 -6.65 -8.26 1.09
N VAL A 38 -7.51 -7.46 0.44
CA VAL A 38 -8.96 -7.72 0.37
C VAL A 38 -9.23 -9.02 -0.38
N PHE A 39 -8.54 -9.26 -1.50
CA PHE A 39 -8.68 -10.50 -2.27
C PHE A 39 -8.26 -11.72 -1.44
N LEU A 40 -7.14 -11.64 -0.73
CA LEU A 40 -6.65 -12.72 0.13
C LEU A 40 -7.63 -13.00 1.29
N SER A 41 -8.17 -11.95 1.92
CA SER A 41 -9.18 -12.10 2.97
C SER A 41 -10.44 -12.80 2.45
N ALA A 42 -10.96 -12.37 1.30
CA ALA A 42 -12.13 -12.97 0.69
C ALA A 42 -11.91 -14.42 0.23
N TYR A 43 -10.66 -14.80 -0.08
CA TYR A 43 -10.30 -16.17 -0.41
C TYR A 43 -10.27 -17.07 0.83
N ILE A 44 -9.66 -16.60 1.94
CA ILE A 44 -9.58 -17.37 3.19
C ILE A 44 -10.97 -17.60 3.79
N GLU A 45 -11.86 -16.61 3.75
CA GLU A 45 -13.23 -16.75 4.26
C GLU A 45 -14.11 -17.72 3.45
N ARG A 46 -13.64 -18.17 2.28
CA ARG A 46 -14.35 -19.12 1.41
C ARG A 46 -13.85 -20.57 1.54
N VAL A 47 -12.80 -20.82 2.32
CA VAL A 47 -12.23 -22.15 2.58
C VAL A 47 -12.64 -22.61 3.97
#